data_AF-A0A945TEQ0-F1
#
_entry.id   AF-A0A945TEQ0-F1
#
_cell.length_a   1.000
_cell.length_b   1.000
_cell.length_c   1.000
_cell.angle_alpha   90.00
_cell.angle_beta   90.00
_cell.angle_gamma   90.00
#
_symmetry.space_group_name_H-M   'P 1'
#
loop_
_entity.id
_entity.type
_entity.pdbx_description
1 polymer ?
#
loop_
_entity_poly.entity_id
_entity_poly.type
_entity_poly.pdbx_seq_one_letter_code
_entity_poly.pdbx_strand_id
1 'polypeptide(L)'
;DREFREPICERDQSYIRTILEHSDCFQGRIANREQVQVQIDFPQHQAWVEIFKAWWRLGIQLWRERSHNDATLRFLCELGPPSYAITNARGEELSDRWQEALTIRSWVEAMWQQLESNPAAKL
;
A
#
# COMPACT_ATOMS: atom_id res chain seq x y z
N ASP A 1 2.64 -20.76 -10.72
CA ASP A 1 1.64 -19.69 -10.89
C ASP A 1 2.35 -18.36 -10.80
N ARG A 2 1.96 -17.36 -11.59
CA ARG A 2 2.66 -16.05 -11.66
C ARG A 2 2.06 -15.02 -10.70
N GLU A 3 0.81 -15.19 -10.31
CA GLU A 3 0.10 -14.27 -9.43
C GLU A 3 0.25 -14.62 -7.96
N PHE A 4 0.18 -13.61 -7.10
CA PHE A 4 0.16 -13.78 -5.65
C PHE A 4 -1.14 -14.41 -5.18
N ARG A 5 -1.03 -15.37 -4.28
CA ARG A 5 -2.18 -15.96 -3.57
C ARG A 5 -2.21 -15.46 -2.15
N GLU A 6 -3.39 -15.14 -1.66
CA GLU A 6 -3.60 -14.83 -0.25
C GLU A 6 -3.82 -16.15 0.53
N PRO A 7 -3.14 -16.36 1.67
CA PRO A 7 -2.08 -15.52 2.24
C PRO A 7 -0.76 -15.61 1.43
N ILE A 8 -0.02 -14.49 1.36
CA ILE A 8 1.25 -14.42 0.62
C ILE A 8 2.28 -15.35 1.29
N CYS A 9 2.79 -16.32 0.53
CA CYS A 9 3.77 -17.27 1.05
C CYS A 9 5.12 -16.61 1.38
N GLU A 10 5.92 -17.24 2.24
CA GLU A 10 7.22 -16.70 2.68
C GLU A 10 8.17 -16.36 1.52
N ARG A 11 8.20 -17.21 0.49
CA ARG A 11 8.99 -16.97 -0.71
C ARG A 11 8.59 -15.65 -1.38
N ASP A 12 7.30 -15.42 -1.59
CA ASP A 12 6.83 -14.22 -2.29
C ASP A 12 6.96 -12.98 -1.40
N GLN A 13 6.79 -13.12 -0.08
CA GLN A 13 7.13 -12.06 0.90
C GLN A 13 8.62 -11.67 0.82
N SER A 14 9.51 -12.64 0.62
CA SER A 14 10.96 -12.37 0.48
C SER A 14 11.25 -11.53 -0.77
N TYR A 15 10.57 -11.82 -1.89
CA TYR A 15 10.72 -11.02 -3.12
C TYR A 15 10.20 -9.60 -2.94
N ILE A 16 9.05 -9.42 -2.29
CA ILE A 16 8.53 -8.09 -1.97
C ILE A 16 9.51 -7.34 -1.06
N ARG A 17 10.05 -7.98 -0.03
CA ARG A 17 11.05 -7.37 0.84
C ARG A 17 12.26 -6.85 0.05
N THR A 18 12.81 -7.66 -0.85
CA THR A 18 13.95 -7.24 -1.69
C THR A 18 13.63 -6.00 -2.52
N ILE A 19 12.40 -5.89 -3.06
CA ILE A 19 11.95 -4.69 -3.77
C ILE A 19 11.90 -3.50 -2.80
N LEU A 20 11.28 -3.65 -1.63
CA LEU A 20 11.10 -2.58 -0.63
C LEU A 20 12.44 -2.04 -0.09
N GLU A 21 13.47 -2.89 0.04
CA GLU A 21 14.83 -2.50 0.43
C GLU A 21 15.46 -1.50 -0.56
N HIS A 22 14.95 -1.44 -1.80
CA HIS A 22 15.45 -0.58 -2.88
C HIS A 22 14.41 0.45 -3.39
N SER A 23 13.25 0.59 -2.72
CA SER A 23 12.17 1.49 -3.15
C SER A 23 12.23 2.86 -2.48
N ASP A 24 12.33 3.94 -3.25
CA ASP A 24 12.38 5.33 -2.74
C ASP A 24 11.07 6.12 -2.86
N CYS A 25 10.01 5.47 -3.35
CA CYS A 25 8.67 6.01 -3.37
C CYS A 25 7.61 4.89 -3.36
N PHE A 26 6.38 5.24 -3.01
CA PHE A 26 5.28 4.29 -2.91
C PHE A 26 4.02 4.82 -3.59
N GLN A 27 3.25 3.90 -4.18
CA GLN A 27 1.95 4.16 -4.76
C GLN A 27 0.85 3.68 -3.81
N GLY A 28 -0.09 4.56 -3.50
CA GLY A 28 -1.24 4.37 -2.63
C GLY A 28 -2.42 3.73 -3.34
N ARG A 29 -2.17 2.63 -4.06
CA ARG A 29 -3.19 1.84 -4.74
C ARG A 29 -3.19 0.42 -4.18
N ILE A 30 -4.37 -0.11 -3.88
CA ILE A 30 -4.56 -1.50 -3.43
C ILE A 30 -5.22 -2.28 -4.56
N ALA A 31 -4.60 -3.38 -4.95
CA ALA A 31 -5.11 -4.26 -6.00
C ALA A 31 -5.24 -5.70 -5.48
N ASN A 32 -6.13 -6.47 -6.09
CA ASN A 32 -6.17 -7.92 -5.89
C ASN A 32 -5.11 -8.63 -6.73
N ARG A 33 -5.06 -9.97 -6.66
CA ARG A 33 -4.15 -10.81 -7.46
C ARG A 33 -4.32 -10.69 -8.98
N GLU A 34 -5.41 -10.11 -9.45
CA GLU A 34 -5.71 -9.93 -10.88
C GLU A 34 -5.41 -8.48 -11.31
N GLN A 35 -4.69 -7.73 -10.47
CA GLN A 35 -4.29 -6.35 -10.69
C GLN A 35 -5.47 -5.35 -10.81
N VAL A 36 -6.66 -5.76 -10.36
CA VAL A 36 -7.85 -4.91 -10.31
C VAL A 36 -7.81 -4.06 -9.04
N GLN A 37 -8.07 -2.76 -9.17
CA GLN A 37 -8.17 -1.85 -8.03
C GLN A 37 -9.44 -2.16 -7.23
N VAL A 38 -9.26 -2.49 -5.96
CA VAL A 38 -10.36 -2.90 -5.07
C VAL A 38 -10.91 -1.72 -4.28
N GLN A 39 -12.17 -1.83 -3.84
CA GLN A 39 -12.76 -0.94 -2.84
C GLN A 39 -12.20 -1.26 -1.46
N ILE A 40 -11.63 -0.27 -0.79
CA ILE A 40 -10.86 -0.50 0.44
C ILE A 40 -11.74 -0.70 1.68
N ASP A 41 -13.02 -0.34 1.62
CA ASP A 41 -14.00 -0.46 2.70
C ASP A 41 -14.83 -1.76 2.62
N PHE A 42 -14.71 -2.51 1.52
CA PHE A 42 -15.51 -3.72 1.31
C PHE A 42 -14.93 -4.90 2.10
N PRO A 43 -15.76 -5.68 2.83
CA PRO A 43 -15.28 -6.78 3.69
C PRO A 43 -14.45 -7.83 2.96
N GLN A 44 -14.82 -8.19 1.73
CA GLN A 44 -14.12 -9.20 0.93
C GLN A 44 -12.74 -8.76 0.43
N HIS A 45 -12.40 -7.48 0.54
CA HIS A 45 -11.12 -6.91 0.09
C HIS A 45 -10.13 -6.66 1.24
N GLN A 46 -10.56 -6.84 2.49
CA GLN A 46 -9.76 -6.49 3.66
C GLN A 46 -8.44 -7.27 3.75
N ALA A 47 -8.39 -8.52 3.27
CA ALA A 47 -7.15 -9.29 3.25
C ALA A 47 -6.06 -8.59 2.38
N TRP A 48 -6.44 -8.08 1.20
CA TRP A 48 -5.53 -7.30 0.36
C TRP A 48 -5.19 -5.94 0.98
N VAL A 49 -6.15 -5.29 1.64
CA VAL A 49 -5.91 -4.02 2.35
C VAL A 49 -4.82 -4.19 3.40
N GLU A 50 -4.90 -5.24 4.22
CA GLU A 50 -3.90 -5.49 5.27
C GLU A 50 -2.54 -5.91 4.70
N ILE A 51 -2.50 -6.69 3.61
CA ILE A 51 -1.25 -7.01 2.90
C ILE A 51 -0.53 -5.74 2.44
N PHE A 52 -1.24 -4.83 1.76
CA PHE A 52 -0.65 -3.59 1.27
C PHE A 52 -0.22 -2.66 2.42
N LYS A 53 -1.03 -2.55 3.48
CA LYS A 53 -0.67 -1.77 4.68
C LYS A 53 0.61 -2.31 5.33
N ALA A 54 0.76 -3.63 5.42
CA ALA A 54 1.97 -4.26 5.93
C ALA A 54 3.20 -3.96 5.05
N TRP A 55 3.06 -4.05 3.73
CA TRP A 55 4.13 -3.73 2.79
C TRP A 55 4.53 -2.25 2.83
N TRP A 56 3.56 -1.32 2.88
CA TRP A 56 3.85 0.10 3.03
C TRP A 56 4.58 0.40 4.33
N ARG A 57 4.11 -0.16 5.47
CA ARG A 57 4.78 0.03 6.76
C ARG A 57 6.24 -0.45 6.70
N LEU A 58 6.48 -1.65 6.17
CA LEU A 58 7.83 -2.21 6.03
C LEU A 58 8.69 -1.36 5.10
N GLY A 59 8.15 -0.94 3.95
CA GLY A 59 8.87 -0.10 2.99
C GLY A 59 9.25 1.26 3.57
N ILE A 60 8.33 1.92 4.26
CA ILE A 60 8.59 3.20 4.96
C ILE A 60 9.68 3.00 6.02
N GLN A 61 9.62 1.92 6.80
CA GLN A 61 10.64 1.60 7.80
C GLN A 61 12.02 1.43 7.16
N LEU A 62 12.15 0.54 6.17
CA LEU A 62 13.42 0.27 5.47
C LEU A 62 13.99 1.52 4.78
N TRP A 63 13.12 2.39 4.25
CA TRP A 63 13.53 3.66 3.67
C TRP A 63 14.09 4.61 4.73
N ARG A 64 13.45 4.72 5.91
CA ARG A 64 13.91 5.59 7.01
C ARG A 64 15.24 5.13 7.61
N GLU A 65 15.46 3.81 7.67
CA GLU A 65 16.71 3.23 8.17
C GLU A 65 17.92 3.66 7.33
N ARG A 66 17.78 3.71 6.00
CA ARG A 66 18.87 4.06 5.07
C ARG A 66 18.93 5.55 4.67
N SER A 67 17.85 6.30 4.87
CA SER A 67 17.77 7.70 4.42
C SER A 67 18.32 8.69 5.43
N HIS A 68 18.77 9.84 4.93
CA HIS A 68 19.14 10.99 5.75
C HIS A 68 17.92 11.53 6.52
N ASN A 69 18.18 12.17 7.68
CA ASN A 69 17.11 12.64 8.56
C ASN A 69 16.28 13.80 7.95
N ASP A 70 16.82 14.49 6.95
CA ASP A 70 16.18 15.58 6.20
C ASP A 70 15.60 15.12 4.85
N ALA A 71 15.71 13.83 4.52
CA ALA A 71 15.16 13.28 3.30
C ALA A 71 13.62 13.28 3.32
N THR A 72 12.99 13.36 2.14
CA THR A 72 11.53 13.29 1.99
C THR A 72 11.13 12.02 1.24
N LEU A 73 10.30 11.19 1.86
CA LEU A 73 9.70 10.03 1.20
C LEU A 73 8.45 10.47 0.42
N ARG A 74 8.33 10.03 -0.84
CA ARG A 74 7.15 10.29 -1.66
C ARG A 74 6.17 9.13 -1.58
N PHE A 75 4.93 9.44 -1.20
CA PHE A 75 3.80 8.52 -1.27
C PHE A 75 2.70 9.18 -2.11
N LEU A 76 2.31 8.56 -3.22
CA LEU A 76 1.33 9.10 -4.15
C LEU A 76 0.05 8.25 -4.13
N CYS A 77 -1.07 8.84 -3.72
CA CYS A 77 -2.37 8.23 -3.93
C CYS A 77 -2.86 8.58 -5.35
N GLU A 78 -2.52 7.75 -6.33
CA GLU A 78 -3.11 7.81 -7.67
C GLU A 78 -3.99 6.58 -7.88
N LEU A 79 -5.30 6.82 -7.90
CA LEU A 79 -6.31 5.82 -8.17
C LEU A 79 -6.66 5.87 -9.66
N GLY A 80 -6.66 4.71 -10.32
CA GLY A 80 -6.89 4.64 -11.77
C GLY A 80 -8.27 5.16 -12.17
N PRO A 81 -8.46 5.58 -13.43
CA PRO A 81 -9.77 6.03 -13.91
C PRO A 81 -10.81 4.89 -13.87
N PRO A 82 -12.12 5.18 -14.00
CA PRO A 82 -13.20 4.20 -13.84
C PRO A 82 -13.05 2.90 -14.63
N SER A 83 -12.35 2.90 -15.77
CA SER A 83 -12.05 1.69 -16.55
C SER A 83 -11.16 0.66 -15.83
N TYR A 84 -10.51 1.05 -14.73
CA TYR A 84 -9.70 0.17 -13.86
C TYR A 84 -10.41 -0.19 -12.54
N ALA A 85 -11.65 0.26 -12.37
CA ALA A 85 -12.47 0.07 -11.18
C ALA A 85 -13.46 -1.09 -11.35
N ILE A 86 -13.89 -1.66 -10.22
CA ILE A 86 -15.09 -2.49 -10.19
C ILE A 86 -16.31 -1.55 -10.17
N THR A 87 -17.12 -1.61 -11.22
CA THR A 87 -18.33 -0.80 -11.38
C THR A 87 -19.60 -1.63 -11.26
N ASN A 88 -20.73 -0.98 -10.98
CA ASN A 88 -22.04 -1.61 -11.09
C ASN A 88 -22.45 -1.83 -12.57
N ALA A 89 -23.64 -2.40 -12.78
CA ALA A 89 -24.19 -2.66 -14.11
C ALA A 89 -24.45 -1.39 -14.96
N ARG A 90 -24.42 -0.19 -14.36
CA ARG A 90 -24.54 1.11 -15.04
C ARG A 90 -23.17 1.75 -15.34
N GLY A 91 -22.07 1.10 -14.97
CA GLY A 91 -20.72 1.66 -15.11
C GLY A 91 -20.35 2.68 -14.04
N GLU A 92 -21.13 2.78 -12.95
CA GLU A 92 -20.82 3.67 -11.83
C GLU A 92 -19.88 2.95 -10.86
N GLU A 93 -18.88 3.66 -10.35
CA GLU A 93 -17.99 3.12 -9.33
C GLU A 93 -18.76 2.84 -8.03
N LEU A 94 -18.43 1.73 -7.37
CA LEU A 94 -19.08 1.32 -6.13
C LEU A 94 -18.51 2.00 -4.88
N SER A 95 -17.48 2.84 -5.02
CA SER A 95 -16.84 3.59 -3.94
C SER A 95 -16.45 5.01 -4.37
N ASP A 96 -16.23 5.88 -3.39
CA ASP A 96 -15.73 7.25 -3.61
C ASP A 96 -14.20 7.27 -3.60
N ARG A 97 -13.59 7.41 -4.78
CA ARG A 97 -12.14 7.43 -4.96
C ARG A 97 -11.43 8.56 -4.22
N TRP A 98 -12.06 9.72 -4.10
CA TRP A 98 -11.48 10.82 -3.36
C TRP A 98 -11.40 10.46 -1.88
N GLN A 99 -12.49 9.93 -1.33
CA GLN A 99 -12.53 9.50 0.06
C GLN A 99 -11.58 8.32 0.33
N GLU A 100 -11.43 7.39 -0.61
CA GLU A 100 -10.43 6.32 -0.54
C GLU A 100 -9.00 6.87 -0.47
N ALA A 101 -8.66 7.82 -1.34
CA ALA A 101 -7.33 8.43 -1.37
C ALA A 101 -7.01 9.18 -0.06
N LEU A 102 -7.99 9.90 0.50
CA LEU A 102 -7.86 10.55 1.82
C LEU A 102 -7.69 9.52 2.95
N THR A 103 -8.41 8.41 2.87
CA THR A 103 -8.31 7.32 3.85
C THR A 103 -6.92 6.69 3.82
N ILE A 104 -6.42 6.33 2.64
CA ILE A 104 -5.06 5.78 2.46
C ILE A 104 -4.01 6.76 2.96
N ARG A 105 -4.13 8.05 2.62
CA ARG A 105 -3.25 9.09 3.13
C ARG A 105 -3.20 9.10 4.65
N SER A 106 -4.35 9.05 5.32
CA SER A 106 -4.42 9.05 6.79
C SER A 106 -3.71 7.84 7.42
N TRP A 107 -3.78 6.67 6.77
CA TRP A 107 -3.08 5.46 7.23
C TRP A 107 -1.57 5.63 7.14
N VAL A 108 -1.07 6.20 6.04
CA VAL A 108 0.36 6.42 5.84
C VAL A 108 0.91 7.49 6.79
N GLU A 109 0.17 8.58 6.99
CA GLU A 109 0.50 9.59 8.00
C GLU A 109 0.57 8.96 9.40
N ALA A 110 -0.38 8.09 9.77
CA ALA A 110 -0.36 7.37 11.03
C ALA A 110 0.82 6.39 11.15
N MET A 111 1.14 5.64 10.08
CA MET A 111 2.31 4.75 10.04
C MET A 111 3.60 5.54 10.26
N TRP A 112 3.73 6.69 9.61
CA TRP A 112 4.89 7.57 9.76
C TRP A 112 5.07 8.01 11.21
N GLN A 113 4.01 8.53 11.84
CA GLN A 113 4.01 8.98 13.23
C GLN A 113 4.38 7.86 14.21
N GLN A 114 3.86 6.64 13.99
CA GLN A 114 4.19 5.48 14.81
C GLN A 114 5.67 5.09 14.71
N LEU A 115 6.25 5.16 13.50
CA LEU A 115 7.66 4.86 13.27
C LEU A 115 8.57 5.96 13.82
N GLU A 116 8.13 7.22 13.85
CA GLU A 116 8.85 8.32 14.53
C GLU A 116 8.85 8.17 16.04
N SER A 117 7.72 7.75 16.62
CA SER A 117 7.58 7.57 18.08
C SER A 117 8.34 6.35 18.63
N ASN A 118 8.72 5.40 17.77
CA ASN A 118 9.51 4.23 18.14
C ASN A 118 10.75 4.12 17.21
N PRO A 119 11.74 5.00 17.38
CA PRO A 119 12.93 4.97 16.54
C PRO A 119 13.72 3.69 16.85
N ALA A 120 13.81 2.79 15.88
CA ALA A 120 14.82 1.74 15.91
C ALA A 120 16.19 2.44 16.00
N ALA A 121 17.03 2.02 16.96
CA ALA A 121 18.37 2.57 17.10
C ALA A 121 19.12 2.39 15.78
N LYS A 122 19.49 3.49 15.12
CA LYS A 122 20.43 3.46 14.00
C LYS A 122 21.78 2.99 14.57
N LEU A 123 22.22 1.79 14.20
CA LEU A 123 23.55 1.26 14.53
C LEU A 123 24.65 2.04 13.81
#